data_AF-A0A959V9E4-F1
#
_entry.id   AF-A0A959V9E4-F1
#
_cell.length_a   1.000
_cell.length_b   1.000
_cell.length_c   1.000
_cell.angle_alpha   90.00
_cell.angle_beta   90.00
_cell.angle_gamma   90.00
#
_symmetry.space_group_name_H-M   'P 1'
#
loop_
_entity.id
_entity.type
_entity.pdbx_description
1 polymer ?
#
loop_
_entity_poly.entity_id
_entity_poly.type
_entity_poly.pdbx_seq_one_letter_code
_entity_poly.pdbx_strand_id
1 'polypeptide(L)'
;YVRPMDVPLVNKGQKVRFMFDGWPSIVFSGWPNTSYGTFGGQVVAIDNFVSPNGKYRILVAPDPDDQEWPVALRVGSGAIGFALLKDVPIWYELWRQLNGFPPDLYVEPASIQVKADKGSK
;
A
#
# COMPACT_ATOMS: atom_id res chain seq x y z
N TYR A 1 -0.97 1.84 -0.18
CA TYR A 1 -1.99 2.32 -1.14
C TYR A 1 -1.90 1.48 -2.40
N VAL A 2 -3.03 1.16 -3.00
CA VAL A 2 -3.15 0.27 -4.17
C VAL A 2 -3.95 0.97 -5.26
N ARG A 3 -3.60 0.75 -6.53
CA ARG A 3 -4.34 1.32 -7.67
C ARG A 3 -5.71 0.67 -7.77
N PRO A 4 -6.77 1.39 -8.21
CA PRO A 4 -8.11 0.82 -8.38
C PRO A 4 -8.13 -0.51 -9.16
N MET A 5 -7.37 -0.62 -10.25
CA MET A 5 -7.27 -1.84 -11.07
C MET A 5 -6.64 -3.05 -10.35
N ASP A 6 -5.84 -2.81 -9.30
CA ASP A 6 -5.14 -3.86 -8.55
C ASP A 6 -5.91 -4.28 -7.29
N VAL A 7 -6.92 -3.51 -6.85
CA VAL A 7 -7.72 -3.83 -5.65
C VAL A 7 -8.35 -5.22 -5.71
N PRO A 8 -8.93 -5.69 -6.85
CA PRO A 8 -9.48 -7.04 -6.93
C PRO A 8 -8.46 -8.17 -6.71
N LEU A 9 -7.17 -7.86 -6.88
CA LEU A 9 -6.06 -8.81 -6.71
C LEU A 9 -5.49 -8.80 -5.28
N VAL A 10 -6.05 -8.00 -4.38
CA VAL A 10 -5.68 -7.91 -2.96
C VAL A 10 -6.78 -8.50 -2.09
N ASN A 11 -6.39 -9.31 -1.11
CA ASN A 11 -7.32 -9.99 -0.21
C ASN A 11 -6.90 -9.78 1.24
N LYS A 12 -7.87 -9.87 2.16
CA LYS A 12 -7.56 -9.97 3.59
C LYS A 12 -6.74 -11.23 3.85
N GLY A 13 -5.78 -11.15 4.76
CA GLY A 13 -4.82 -12.22 5.06
C GLY A 13 -3.68 -12.36 4.04
N GLN A 14 -3.66 -11.58 2.97
CA GLN A 14 -2.59 -11.65 1.97
C GLN A 14 -1.28 -11.17 2.57
N LYS A 15 -0.22 -11.95 2.36
CA LYS A 15 1.13 -11.64 2.83
C LYS A 15 1.72 -10.46 2.08
N VAL A 16 2.37 -9.59 2.83
CA VAL A 16 3.02 -8.37 2.37
C VAL A 16 4.37 -8.25 3.09
N ARG A 17 5.37 -7.71 2.41
CA ARG A 17 6.71 -7.49 2.96
C ARG A 17 6.95 -6.01 3.14
N PHE A 18 7.48 -5.61 4.30
CA PHE A 18 7.78 -4.23 4.63
C PHE A 18 9.26 -4.01 4.83
N MET A 19 9.74 -2.87 4.36
CA MET A 19 11.03 -2.32 4.72
C MET A 19 10.78 -0.99 5.41
N PHE A 20 11.26 -0.84 6.63
CA PHE A 20 11.06 0.36 7.42
C PHE A 20 12.24 1.32 7.28
N ASP A 21 11.95 2.62 7.25
CA ASP A 21 13.01 3.62 7.22
C ASP A 21 13.85 3.55 8.51
N GLY A 22 15.16 3.67 8.35
CA GLY A 22 16.12 3.58 9.47
C GLY A 22 16.46 2.16 9.92
N TRP A 23 15.85 1.13 9.33
CA TRP A 23 16.25 -0.27 9.54
C TRP A 23 17.09 -0.78 8.37
N PRO A 24 18.29 -1.32 8.62
CA PRO A 24 19.15 -1.80 7.55
C PRO A 24 18.47 -2.96 6.82
N SER A 25 18.42 -2.85 5.49
CA SER A 25 18.02 -3.93 4.61
C SER A 25 19.18 -4.28 3.68
N ILE A 26 19.45 -5.57 3.56
CA ILE A 26 20.45 -6.10 2.65
C ILE A 26 19.74 -7.11 1.76
N VAL A 27 19.52 -6.73 0.51
CA VAL A 27 18.90 -7.58 -0.50
C VAL A 27 20.01 -8.21 -1.34
N PHE A 28 20.27 -9.50 -1.14
CA PHE A 28 21.20 -10.24 -1.99
C PHE A 28 20.43 -10.87 -3.16
N SER A 29 20.68 -10.39 -4.38
CA SER A 29 20.22 -11.06 -5.59
C SER A 29 21.07 -12.32 -5.84
N GLY A 30 20.46 -13.50 -5.82
CA GLY A 30 21.10 -14.76 -6.24
C GLY A 30 21.20 -15.89 -5.21
N TRP A 31 20.77 -15.67 -3.96
CA TRP A 31 20.73 -16.72 -2.93
C TRP A 31 19.35 -16.78 -2.24
N PRO A 32 18.68 -17.96 -2.20
CA PRO A 32 17.39 -18.10 -1.53
C PRO A 32 17.49 -17.72 -0.04
N ASN A 33 16.46 -17.06 0.49
CA ASN A 33 16.26 -16.79 1.92
C ASN A 33 17.26 -15.84 2.65
N THR A 34 18.10 -15.06 1.96
CA THR A 34 19.10 -14.18 2.64
C THR A 34 18.73 -12.69 2.64
N SER A 35 17.49 -12.32 2.33
CA SER A 35 17.03 -10.93 2.39
C SER A 35 16.75 -10.48 3.83
N TYR A 36 17.81 -10.07 4.54
CA TYR A 36 17.70 -9.46 5.87
C TYR A 36 17.16 -8.03 5.78
N GLY A 37 16.30 -7.66 6.73
CA GLY A 37 15.75 -6.29 6.85
C GLY A 37 14.44 -6.03 6.10
N THR A 38 13.71 -7.09 5.73
CA THR A 38 12.29 -6.99 5.37
C THR A 38 11.44 -7.73 6.41
N PHE A 39 10.26 -7.21 6.73
CA PHE A 39 9.38 -7.71 7.80
C PHE A 39 8.06 -8.21 7.21
N GLY A 40 7.50 -9.27 7.78
CA GLY A 40 6.23 -9.84 7.34
C GLY A 40 5.04 -9.02 7.83
N GLY A 41 4.05 -8.84 6.97
CA GLY A 41 2.77 -8.28 7.35
C GLY A 41 1.63 -9.01 6.65
N GLN A 42 0.41 -8.82 7.15
CA GLN A 42 -0.82 -9.31 6.53
C GLN A 42 -1.83 -8.19 6.36
N VAL A 43 -2.53 -8.18 5.22
CA VAL A 43 -3.62 -7.23 4.97
C VAL A 43 -4.79 -7.54 5.91
N VAL A 44 -5.11 -6.61 6.81
CA VAL A 44 -6.23 -6.77 7.76
C VAL A 44 -7.51 -6.10 7.25
N ALA A 45 -7.37 -5.03 6.48
CA ALA A 45 -8.50 -4.32 5.91
C ALA A 45 -8.13 -3.63 4.59
N ILE A 46 -9.14 -3.46 3.76
CA ILE A 46 -9.11 -2.68 2.54
C ILE A 46 -10.19 -1.62 2.74
N ASP A 47 -9.82 -0.36 2.61
CA ASP A 47 -10.77 0.74 2.67
C ASP A 47 -11.67 0.70 1.43
N ASN A 48 -12.96 0.93 1.60
CA ASN A 48 -13.91 0.94 0.50
C ASN A 48 -13.96 2.29 -0.22
N PHE A 49 -13.41 3.34 0.40
CA PHE A 49 -13.39 4.68 -0.18
C PHE A 49 -12.07 4.98 -0.88
N VAL A 50 -12.16 5.66 -2.03
CA VAL A 50 -10.98 6.18 -2.72
C VAL A 50 -10.38 7.32 -1.89
N SER A 51 -9.07 7.25 -1.64
CA SER A 51 -8.35 8.33 -0.96
C SER A 51 -8.18 9.54 -1.90
N PRO A 52 -7.91 10.75 -1.38
CA PRO A 52 -7.72 11.96 -2.21
C PRO A 52 -6.66 11.84 -3.31
N ASN A 53 -5.76 10.85 -3.21
CA ASN A 53 -4.74 10.53 -4.21
C ASN A 53 -5.22 9.56 -5.31
N GLY A 54 -6.52 9.27 -5.40
CA GLY A 54 -7.10 8.36 -6.39
C GLY A 54 -6.79 6.87 -6.16
N LYS A 55 -6.23 6.50 -4.99
CA LYS A 55 -5.84 5.13 -4.65
C LYS A 55 -6.66 4.60 -3.48
N TYR A 56 -6.73 3.29 -3.36
CA TYR A 56 -7.35 2.63 -2.22
C TYR A 56 -6.32 2.43 -1.11
N ARG A 57 -6.75 2.66 0.15
CA ARG A 57 -5.91 2.42 1.32
C ARG A 57 -6.06 0.96 1.73
N ILE A 58 -4.92 0.31 1.97
CA ILE A 58 -4.87 -1.01 2.59
C ILE A 58 -4.22 -0.87 3.95
N LEU A 59 -4.80 -1.54 4.95
CA LEU A 59 -4.26 -1.60 6.30
C LEU A 59 -3.58 -2.95 6.49
N VAL A 60 -2.39 -2.92 7.06
CA VAL A 60 -1.56 -4.09 7.28
C VAL A 60 -1.18 -4.15 8.74
N ALA A 61 -1.24 -5.36 9.31
CA ALA A 61 -0.70 -5.67 10.62
C ALA A 61 0.54 -6.58 10.50
N PRO A 62 1.39 -6.66 11.53
CA PRO A 62 2.46 -7.66 11.58
C PRO A 62 1.94 -9.08 11.33
N ASP A 63 2.69 -9.87 10.57
CA ASP A 63 2.40 -11.30 10.38
C ASP A 63 2.81 -12.06 11.65
N PRO A 64 1.90 -12.74 12.38
CA PRO A 64 2.23 -13.48 13.59
C PRO A 64 3.13 -14.70 13.34
N ASP A 65 3.19 -15.19 12.09
CA ASP A 65 4.02 -16.34 11.70
C ASP A 65 5.42 -15.92 11.20
N ASP A 66 5.72 -14.62 11.18
CA ASP A 66 6.98 -14.05 10.71
C ASP A 66 7.67 -13.26 11.84
N GLN A 67 8.83 -12.70 11.57
CA GLN A 67 9.54 -11.88 12.56
C GLN A 67 8.75 -10.63 12.96
N GLU A 68 8.79 -10.31 14.25
CA GLU A 68 8.15 -9.11 14.79
C GLU A 68 8.72 -7.83 14.15
N TRP A 69 7.85 -6.84 13.99
CA TRP A 69 8.28 -5.52 13.55
C TRP A 69 9.12 -4.85 14.64
N PRO A 70 10.06 -3.96 14.27
CA PRO A 70 10.92 -3.33 15.26
C PRO A 70 10.16 -2.48 16.28
N VAL A 71 10.47 -2.68 17.56
CA VAL A 71 9.82 -1.98 18.69
C VAL A 71 10.00 -0.45 18.63
N ALA A 72 11.06 0.01 17.97
CA ALA A 72 11.38 1.43 17.82
C ALA A 72 10.52 2.14 16.76
N LEU A 73 9.67 1.43 16.00
CA LEU A 73 8.77 2.07 15.04
C LEU A 73 7.82 3.03 15.75
N ARG A 74 7.70 4.24 15.22
CA ARG A 74 6.80 5.27 15.74
C ARG A 74 5.73 5.57 14.71
N VAL A 75 4.62 6.14 15.17
CA VAL A 75 3.61 6.70 14.26
C VAL A 75 4.29 7.77 13.40
N GLY A 76 4.12 7.66 12.09
CA GLY A 76 4.78 8.54 11.12
C GLY A 76 6.12 8.02 10.59
N SER A 77 6.64 6.91 11.11
CA SER A 77 7.77 6.21 10.46
C SER A 77 7.41 5.82 9.03
N GLY A 78 8.29 6.14 8.08
CA GLY A 78 8.13 5.72 6.70
C GLY A 78 8.35 4.22 6.54
N ALA A 79 7.66 3.65 5.54
CA ALA A 79 7.81 2.24 5.21
C ALA A 79 7.53 2.02 3.71
N ILE A 80 8.29 1.10 3.12
CA ILE A 80 8.11 0.63 1.74
C ILE A 80 7.51 -0.78 1.81
N GLY A 81 6.30 -0.94 1.26
CA GLY A 81 5.59 -2.21 1.24
C GLY A 81 5.64 -2.86 -0.14
N PHE A 82 5.97 -4.15 -0.18
CA PHE A 82 5.92 -5.02 -1.34
C PHE A 82 4.80 -6.04 -1.12
N ALA A 83 3.77 -5.99 -1.95
CA ALA A 83 2.68 -6.97 -1.94
C ALA A 83 2.78 -7.86 -3.16
N LEU A 84 2.84 -9.18 -2.94
CA LEU A 84 2.64 -10.12 -4.04
C LEU A 84 1.14 -10.20 -4.31
N LEU A 85 0.70 -9.69 -5.46
CA LEU A 85 -0.68 -9.81 -5.90
C LEU A 85 -1.01 -11.26 -6.26
N LYS A 86 -2.29 -11.60 -6.34
CA LYS A 86 -2.73 -12.93 -6.78
C LYS A 86 -2.18 -13.29 -8.17
N ASP A 87 -1.89 -14.57 -8.35
CA ASP A 87 -1.55 -15.13 -9.66
C ASP A 87 -2.77 -15.04 -10.60
N VAL A 88 -2.52 -14.51 -11.79
CA VAL A 88 -3.54 -14.36 -12.83
C VAL A 88 -3.03 -14.90 -14.16
N PRO A 89 -3.91 -15.45 -15.03
CA PRO A 89 -3.52 -15.84 -16.37
C PRO A 89 -2.94 -14.65 -17.17
N ILE A 90 -1.93 -14.91 -18.01
CA ILE A 90 -1.25 -13.87 -18.81
C ILE A 90 -2.23 -13.06 -19.66
N TRP A 91 -3.20 -13.72 -20.30
CA TRP A 91 -4.20 -13.04 -21.13
C TRP A 91 -5.05 -12.05 -20.33
N TYR A 92 -5.37 -12.36 -19.06
CA TYR A 92 -6.14 -11.49 -18.17
C TYR A 92 -5.34 -10.24 -17.80
N GLU A 93 -4.05 -10.43 -17.51
CA GLU A 93 -3.15 -9.32 -17.21
C GLU A 93 -2.99 -8.37 -18.40
N LEU A 94 -2.79 -8.93 -19.59
CA LEU A 94 -2.72 -8.17 -20.84
C LEU A 94 -4.03 -7.43 -21.11
N TRP A 95 -5.17 -8.12 -20.99
CA TRP A 95 -6.48 -7.52 -21.19
C TRP A 95 -6.72 -6.36 -20.22
N ARG A 96 -6.50 -6.52 -18.91
CA ARG A 96 -6.80 -5.44 -17.95
C ARG A 96 -5.85 -4.25 -18.13
N GLN A 97 -4.57 -4.49 -18.44
CA GLN A 97 -3.61 -3.43 -18.70
C GLN A 97 -3.95 -2.64 -19.97
N LEU A 98 -4.37 -3.32 -21.05
CA LEU A 98 -4.78 -2.70 -22.32
C LEU A 98 -6.10 -1.93 -22.21
N ASN A 99 -7.09 -2.46 -21.48
CA ASN A 99 -8.37 -1.80 -21.30
C ASN A 99 -8.29 -0.63 -20.32
N GLY A 100 -7.21 -0.55 -19.53
CA GLY A 100 -6.88 0.68 -18.82
C GLY A 100 -7.95 1.18 -17.87
N PHE A 101 -8.74 0.34 -17.19
CA PHE A 101 -9.68 0.80 -16.15
C PHE A 101 -8.93 1.45 -14.95
N PRO A 102 -8.90 2.78 -14.89
CA PRO A 102 -9.71 3.51 -13.95
C PRO A 102 -10.82 4.21 -14.74
N PRO A 103 -12.11 4.05 -14.39
CA PRO A 103 -13.08 5.06 -14.80
C PRO A 103 -12.56 6.38 -14.22
N ASP A 104 -12.56 7.43 -15.02
CA ASP A 104 -12.59 8.78 -14.47
C ASP A 104 -13.71 8.82 -13.40
N LEU A 105 -13.33 8.70 -12.14
CA LEU A 105 -14.12 9.21 -11.03
C LEU A 105 -13.50 10.55 -10.69
N TYR A 106 -13.86 11.52 -11.55
CA TYR A 106 -14.02 12.94 -11.24
C TYR A 106 -14.27 13.14 -9.73
N VAL A 107 -13.62 14.04 -9.01
CA VAL A 107 -13.39 15.47 -9.27
C VAL A 107 -12.11 15.85 -8.52
N GLU A 108 -11.32 16.80 -9.04
CA GLU A 108 -10.31 17.48 -8.21
C GLU A 108 -10.97 17.93 -6.90
N PRO A 109 -10.40 17.66 -5.71
CA PRO A 109 -10.90 18.30 -4.51
C PRO A 109 -10.70 19.80 -4.70
N ALA A 110 -11.80 20.52 -4.86
CA ALA A 110 -11.81 21.97 -4.94
C ALA A 110 -10.89 22.51 -3.85
N SER A 111 -9.88 23.29 -4.25
CA SER A 111 -8.94 23.95 -3.36
C SER A 111 -9.72 24.54 -2.19
N ILE A 112 -9.48 24.05 -0.97
CA ILE A 112 -10.07 24.63 0.23
C ILE A 112 -9.46 26.03 0.37
N GLN A 113 -10.16 27.03 -0.17
CA GLN A 113 -9.89 28.43 0.11
C GLN A 113 -10.31 28.65 1.57
N VAL A 114 -9.32 28.60 2.47
CA VAL A 114 -9.50 29.03 3.85
C VAL A 114 -9.88 30.51 3.80
N LYS A 115 -11.17 30.82 3.93
CA LYS A 115 -11.60 32.19 4.21
C LYS A 115 -11.01 32.57 5.57
N ALA A 116 -10.03 33.46 5.56
CA ALA A 116 -9.59 34.16 6.75
C ALA A 116 -10.82 34.85 7.34
N ASP A 117 -11.18 34.41 8.55
CA ASP A 117 -12.23 35.02 9.36
C ASP A 117 -11.88 36.49 9.57
N LYS A 118 -12.69 37.39 9.02
CA LYS A 118 -12.62 38.81 9.36
C LYS A 118 -13.20 38.96 10.75
N GLY A 119 -12.35 38.73 11.75
CA GLY A 119 -12.61 39.04 13.14
C GLY A 119 -12.98 40.52 13.27
N SER A 120 -14.27 40.73 13.51
CA SER A 120 -14.85 41.95 14.05
C SER A 120 -14.27 42.22 15.43
N LYS A 121 -13.58 43.36 15.59
CA LYS A 121 -13.69 44.30 16.71
C LYS A 121 -12.85 45.54 16.43
#